data_AF-A1L1Q9-F1
#
_entry.id   AF-A1L1Q9-F1
#
_cell.length_a   1.000
_cell.length_b   1.000
_cell.length_c   1.000
_cell.angle_alpha   90.00
_cell.angle_beta   90.00
_cell.angle_gamma   90.00
#
_symmetry.space_group_name_H-M   'P 1'
#
loop_
_entity.id
_entity.type
_entity.pdbx_description
1 polymer ?
#
loop_
_entity_poly.entity_id
_entity_poly.type
_entity_poly.pdbx_seq_one_letter_code
_entity_poly.pdbx_strand_id
1 'polypeptide(L)'
;MGEYKDSLHEFEGDSDFFPPPPRHRVGRERIHIQKSSVCSRAYFVVVMAFFHLYIINIIALLLYVHYNTGSGEQDVPLEKSAGSPRAVPAEHQTPSSTAHLSPEMSFQLPRLEGIRVGHVQRVSIVPDRTHNMRTLSLKPLLFEIPGFLSVEESNVVMQLAQLKGLTHSSLLTNPDQEEQLTQDELFSLLDLNQDGLLQREEILSLSHSTDGSWLSSYNLRKIHTGLETNPSGVLSLQEFKRVSGGVLRYSGAAQGLDGHTKVRQRSTHTRLYLGEGTHHLLKSVRNRVTRLTRLPSSLVDLSEAMEVVRYEQGVFSHAHHDSSPTHPDNSCTHTHLAANTSNQVACRYLTVLLYLNSADSGGETSFPVADNRTYEEEVLGDLSQQYCDKGNLKVKPVAGTALLWYNHLSDGNGWVGELDEFSLHGDCLVTRGFKWTGSVWVNIDPDQQRQERYQRLVSWHPEGHSKTPEHGDFHQDL
;
A
#
# COMPACT_ATOMS: atom_id res chain seq x y z
N MET A 1 -35.04 -58.13 -12.53
CA MET A 1 -35.03 -59.03 -13.70
C MET A 1 -34.63 -58.20 -14.90
N GLY A 2 -33.50 -58.50 -15.50
CA GLY A 2 -32.84 -57.67 -16.52
C GLY A 2 -31.36 -57.98 -16.48
N GLU A 3 -31.02 -59.14 -17.04
CA GLU A 3 -29.68 -59.71 -17.09
C GLU A 3 -28.76 -58.87 -18.00
N TYR A 4 -27.60 -58.47 -17.49
CA TYR A 4 -26.51 -57.92 -18.27
C TYR A 4 -25.27 -58.76 -17.94
N LYS A 5 -25.02 -59.80 -18.73
CA LYS A 5 -23.82 -60.64 -18.68
C LYS A 5 -23.36 -60.98 -20.09
N ASP A 6 -22.08 -60.71 -20.30
CA ASP A 6 -21.15 -61.39 -21.20
C ASP A 6 -21.50 -61.47 -22.71
N SER A 7 -20.92 -60.54 -23.46
CA SER A 7 -20.56 -60.76 -24.87
C SER A 7 -19.20 -60.12 -25.10
N LEU A 8 -18.18 -60.87 -24.71
CA LEU A 8 -16.76 -60.52 -24.78
C LEU A 8 -16.06 -61.69 -25.49
N HIS A 9 -16.31 -61.87 -26.78
CA HIS A 9 -15.55 -62.74 -27.68
C HIS A 9 -16.07 -62.54 -29.10
N GLU A 10 -15.21 -62.00 -29.97
CA GLU A 10 -15.19 -62.10 -31.45
C GLU A 10 -14.74 -60.78 -32.05
N PHE A 11 -13.44 -60.51 -32.03
CA PHE A 11 -12.73 -59.75 -33.09
C PHE A 11 -11.21 -60.02 -32.91
N GLU A 12 -10.82 -61.30 -32.95
CA GLU A 12 -9.46 -61.70 -33.32
C GLU A 12 -9.49 -61.97 -34.83
N GLY A 13 -9.15 -60.95 -35.62
CA GLY A 13 -9.15 -61.04 -37.08
C GLY A 13 -8.06 -60.17 -37.68
N ASP A 14 -7.09 -60.85 -38.26
CA ASP A 14 -6.08 -60.41 -39.23
C ASP A 14 -5.05 -59.36 -38.79
N SER A 15 -3.98 -59.92 -38.22
CA SER A 15 -2.63 -59.37 -38.18
C SER A 15 -2.08 -59.16 -39.61
N ASP A 16 -2.46 -58.07 -40.27
CA ASP A 16 -1.77 -57.62 -41.47
C ASP A 16 -0.41 -57.01 -41.08
N PHE A 17 0.64 -57.71 -41.49
CA PHE A 17 2.05 -57.37 -41.38
C PHE A 17 2.33 -56.00 -42.01
N PHE A 18 2.30 -54.92 -41.23
CA PHE A 18 2.85 -53.64 -41.66
C PHE A 18 4.39 -53.68 -41.56
N PRO A 19 5.13 -53.61 -42.68
CA PRO A 19 6.59 -53.55 -42.63
C PRO A 19 7.04 -52.24 -41.96
N PRO A 20 8.07 -52.27 -41.09
CA PRO A 20 8.55 -51.08 -40.40
C PRO A 20 9.16 -50.08 -41.39
N PRO A 21 8.96 -48.76 -41.17
CA PRO A 21 9.48 -47.73 -42.05
C PRO A 21 11.02 -47.72 -42.07
N PRO A 22 11.63 -47.34 -43.21
CA PRO A 22 13.08 -47.37 -43.38
C PRO A 22 13.78 -46.41 -42.41
N ARG A 23 14.71 -46.93 -41.62
CA ARG A 23 15.59 -46.16 -40.74
C ARG A 23 16.56 -45.33 -41.60
N HIS A 24 16.18 -44.09 -41.91
CA HIS A 24 17.13 -43.12 -42.44
C HIS A 24 18.19 -42.80 -41.37
N ARG A 25 19.43 -43.25 -41.62
CA ARG A 25 20.62 -42.85 -40.88
C ARG A 25 20.92 -41.38 -41.20
N VAL A 26 20.24 -40.46 -40.52
CA VAL A 26 20.64 -39.04 -40.56
C VAL A 26 21.88 -38.92 -39.67
N GLY A 27 23.04 -38.89 -40.34
CA GLY A 27 24.31 -38.54 -39.72
C GLY A 27 24.17 -37.19 -39.04
N ARG A 28 24.31 -37.19 -37.72
CA ARG A 28 24.25 -35.99 -36.88
C ARG A 28 25.56 -35.22 -37.10
N GLU A 29 25.60 -34.37 -38.12
CA GLU A 29 26.70 -33.44 -38.34
C GLU A 29 26.78 -32.53 -37.11
N ARG A 30 27.76 -32.80 -36.24
CA ARG A 30 28.13 -31.90 -35.15
C ARG A 30 28.70 -30.64 -35.78
N ILE A 31 27.87 -29.61 -35.88
CA ILE A 31 28.29 -28.25 -36.20
C ILE A 31 29.29 -27.83 -35.12
N HIS A 32 30.57 -27.86 -35.48
CA HIS A 32 31.67 -27.45 -34.63
C HIS A 32 31.67 -25.93 -34.56
N ILE A 33 30.80 -25.36 -33.72
CA ILE A 33 30.78 -23.93 -33.44
C ILE A 33 32.11 -23.62 -32.73
N GLN A 34 33.09 -23.16 -33.50
CA GLN A 34 34.28 -22.51 -32.97
C GLN A 34 33.79 -21.31 -32.16
N LYS A 35 33.79 -21.44 -30.83
CA LYS A 35 33.77 -20.30 -29.91
C LYS A 35 35.04 -19.52 -30.21
N SER A 36 34.96 -18.56 -31.13
CA SER A 36 36.00 -17.58 -31.30
C SER A 36 36.00 -16.76 -30.02
N SER A 37 36.96 -17.06 -29.16
CA SER A 37 37.30 -16.25 -27.99
C SER A 37 37.92 -14.95 -28.49
N VAL A 38 37.17 -14.16 -29.24
CA VAL A 38 37.56 -12.81 -29.61
C VAL A 38 37.10 -11.90 -28.47
N CYS A 39 37.59 -12.19 -27.25
CA CYS A 39 37.72 -11.17 -26.23
C CYS A 39 38.86 -10.26 -26.73
N SER A 40 38.54 -9.42 -27.71
CA SER A 40 39.53 -8.57 -28.34
C SER A 40 40.10 -7.68 -27.25
N ARG A 41 41.39 -7.85 -26.95
CA ARG A 41 42.14 -6.97 -26.07
C ARG A 41 41.92 -5.49 -26.41
N ALA A 42 41.62 -5.18 -27.68
CA ALA A 42 41.21 -3.84 -28.12
C ALA A 42 39.89 -3.36 -27.50
N TYR A 43 38.86 -4.22 -27.42
CA TYR A 43 37.56 -3.86 -26.82
C TYR A 43 37.71 -3.50 -25.33
N PHE A 44 38.49 -4.29 -24.58
CA PHE A 44 38.74 -4.01 -23.17
C PHE A 44 39.50 -2.69 -22.97
N VAL A 45 40.46 -2.38 -23.83
CA VAL A 45 41.19 -1.09 -23.80
C VAL A 45 40.26 0.09 -24.08
N VAL A 46 39.32 -0.05 -25.03
CA VAL A 46 38.33 0.98 -25.33
C VAL A 46 37.40 1.21 -24.14
N VAL A 47 36.83 0.17 -23.54
CA VAL A 47 35.95 0.29 -22.36
C VAL A 47 36.70 0.94 -21.19
N MET A 48 37.96 0.56 -20.95
CA MET A 48 38.79 1.18 -19.92
C MET A 48 39.04 2.66 -20.21
N ALA A 49 39.30 3.06 -21.46
CA ALA A 49 39.46 4.47 -21.82
C ALA A 49 38.20 5.29 -21.54
N PHE A 50 37.01 4.77 -21.88
CA PHE A 50 35.73 5.42 -21.54
C PHE A 50 35.52 5.55 -20.03
N PHE A 51 35.87 4.52 -19.27
CA PHE A 51 35.76 4.53 -17.80
C PHE A 51 36.67 5.60 -17.16
N HIS A 52 37.92 5.72 -17.63
CA HIS A 52 38.84 6.74 -17.13
C HIS A 52 38.38 8.15 -17.51
N LEU A 53 37.90 8.37 -18.74
CA LEU A 53 37.33 9.66 -19.17
C LEU A 53 36.11 10.05 -18.34
N TYR A 54 35.24 9.09 -18.01
CA TYR A 54 34.06 9.31 -17.17
C TYR A 54 34.46 9.73 -15.74
N ILE A 55 35.43 9.05 -15.13
CA ILE A 55 35.95 9.40 -13.80
C ILE A 55 36.59 10.80 -13.81
N ILE A 56 37.41 11.12 -14.81
CA ILE A 56 38.05 12.44 -14.94
C ILE A 56 36.98 13.54 -15.05
N ASN A 57 35.92 13.33 -15.83
CA ASN A 57 34.82 14.29 -15.94
C ASN A 57 34.06 14.49 -14.62
N ILE A 58 33.82 13.42 -13.86
CA ILE A 58 33.21 13.53 -12.52
C ILE A 58 34.11 14.34 -11.58
N ILE A 59 35.42 14.07 -11.56
CA ILE A 59 36.37 14.81 -10.72
C ILE A 59 36.42 16.29 -11.12
N ALA A 60 36.45 16.60 -12.43
CA ALA A 60 36.43 17.97 -12.92
C ALA A 60 35.13 18.71 -12.52
N LEU A 61 33.98 18.02 -12.56
CA LEU A 61 32.70 18.59 -12.15
C LEU A 61 32.68 18.89 -10.64
N LEU A 62 33.19 17.96 -9.82
CA LEU A 62 33.30 18.15 -8.37
C LEU A 62 34.26 19.30 -8.03
N LEU A 63 35.39 19.42 -8.72
CA LEU A 63 36.33 20.53 -8.55
C LEU A 63 35.71 21.87 -8.98
N TYR A 64 34.92 21.90 -10.06
CA TYR A 64 34.21 23.09 -10.50
C TYR A 64 33.15 23.53 -9.47
N VAL A 65 32.37 22.57 -8.94
CA VAL A 65 31.41 22.85 -7.86
C VAL A 65 32.15 23.37 -6.64
N HIS A 66 33.25 22.72 -6.21
CA HIS A 66 34.06 23.16 -5.08
C HIS A 66 34.68 24.54 -5.30
N TYR A 67 35.11 24.88 -6.51
CA TYR A 67 35.67 26.20 -6.82
C TYR A 67 34.60 27.31 -6.77
N ASN A 68 33.38 27.01 -7.24
CA ASN A 68 32.28 27.98 -7.22
C ASN A 68 31.55 28.07 -5.88
N THR A 69 31.59 27.02 -5.06
CA THR A 69 31.09 27.04 -3.68
C THR A 69 32.17 27.40 -2.67
N GLY A 70 33.43 27.44 -3.11
CA GLY A 70 34.59 27.79 -2.30
C GLY A 70 34.53 29.24 -1.86
N SER A 71 33.94 29.43 -0.67
CA SER A 71 34.29 30.41 0.35
C SER A 71 35.14 31.56 -0.18
N GLY A 72 34.46 32.51 -0.83
CA GLY A 72 35.00 33.83 -1.09
C GLY A 72 35.22 34.53 0.24
N GLU A 73 36.35 34.20 0.88
CA GLU A 73 36.99 34.97 1.93
C GLU A 73 37.51 36.26 1.27
N GLN A 74 36.59 37.16 0.93
CA GLN A 74 36.92 38.51 0.49
C GLN A 74 36.56 39.48 1.59
N ASP A 75 37.64 39.93 2.23
CA ASP A 75 37.74 40.99 3.21
C ASP A 75 36.73 42.11 2.96
N VAL A 76 35.85 42.30 3.93
CA VAL A 76 34.86 43.37 4.00
C VAL A 76 35.58 44.72 4.22
N PRO A 77 35.53 45.68 3.28
CA PRO A 77 35.96 47.04 3.56
C PRO A 77 34.84 47.76 4.32
N LEU A 78 35.16 48.13 5.54
CA LEU A 78 34.32 48.83 6.50
C LEU A 78 34.04 50.28 6.05
N GLU A 79 33.08 50.52 5.16
CA GLU A 79 32.62 51.88 4.86
C GLU A 79 31.43 52.29 5.75
N LYS A 80 31.75 53.19 6.69
CA LYS A 80 30.80 54.02 7.43
C LYS A 80 30.09 54.96 6.45
N SER A 81 28.76 54.87 6.34
CA SER A 81 27.98 56.03 5.94
C SER A 81 26.65 56.09 6.68
N ALA A 82 26.56 57.06 7.57
CA ALA A 82 25.33 57.50 8.20
C ALA A 82 24.51 58.26 7.15
N GLY A 83 23.39 57.69 6.72
CA GLY A 83 22.46 58.30 5.77
C GLY A 83 21.02 58.15 6.25
N SER A 84 20.49 59.25 6.76
CA SER A 84 19.15 59.46 7.30
C SER A 84 17.97 58.99 6.41
N PRO A 85 16.81 58.70 7.02
CA PRO A 85 15.70 57.97 6.39
C PRO A 85 14.91 58.87 5.45
N ARG A 86 14.70 58.41 4.21
CA ARG A 86 13.80 59.06 3.25
C ARG A 86 12.54 58.21 3.09
N ALA A 87 11.42 58.76 3.56
CA ALA A 87 10.09 58.23 3.36
C ALA A 87 9.75 58.20 1.86
N VAL A 88 9.34 57.04 1.35
CA VAL A 88 8.75 56.88 0.02
C VAL A 88 7.36 56.25 0.21
N PRO A 89 6.33 56.72 -0.52
CA PRO A 89 4.94 56.46 -0.19
C PRO A 89 4.46 55.08 -0.66
N ALA A 90 3.45 54.58 0.04
CA ALA A 90 2.80 53.30 -0.15
C ALA A 90 2.22 53.13 -1.57
N GLU A 91 2.92 52.38 -2.42
CA GLU A 91 2.32 51.80 -3.62
C GLU A 91 1.69 50.45 -3.28
N HIS A 92 0.42 50.32 -3.67
CA HIS A 92 -0.41 49.13 -3.56
C HIS A 92 0.26 47.91 -4.19
N GLN A 93 0.91 47.09 -3.38
CA GLN A 93 1.19 45.71 -3.74
C GLN A 93 0.06 44.84 -3.23
N THR A 94 -0.77 44.40 -4.17
CA THR A 94 -1.66 43.25 -4.04
C THR A 94 -0.90 42.10 -3.38
N PRO A 95 -1.45 41.43 -2.35
CA PRO A 95 -0.75 40.34 -1.71
C PRO A 95 -0.64 39.21 -2.72
N SER A 96 0.55 39.02 -3.29
CA SER A 96 0.94 37.72 -3.77
C SER A 96 0.86 36.82 -2.54
N SER A 97 -0.22 36.05 -2.45
CA SER A 97 -0.35 34.93 -1.52
C SER A 97 0.68 33.88 -1.91
N THR A 98 1.95 34.21 -1.70
CA THR A 98 2.95 33.24 -1.30
C THR A 98 2.44 32.72 0.02
N ALA A 99 1.65 31.65 -0.07
CA ALA A 99 1.29 30.86 1.08
C ALA A 99 2.61 30.32 1.62
N HIS A 100 3.27 31.13 2.45
CA HIS A 100 4.38 30.72 3.27
C HIS A 100 3.85 29.55 4.07
N LEU A 101 4.25 28.34 3.67
CA LEU A 101 4.15 27.16 4.52
C LEU A 101 4.66 27.61 5.88
N SER A 102 3.77 27.60 6.88
CA SER A 102 4.18 27.92 8.24
C SER A 102 5.36 27.02 8.59
N PRO A 103 6.51 27.55 9.03
CA PRO A 103 7.72 26.76 9.25
C PRO A 103 7.53 25.63 10.28
N GLU A 104 6.45 25.65 11.07
CA GLU A 104 6.13 24.58 12.01
C GLU A 104 5.64 23.27 11.38
N MET A 105 5.41 23.19 10.06
CA MET A 105 4.83 21.98 9.44
C MET A 105 5.54 21.49 8.18
N SER A 106 6.79 21.88 7.92
CA SER A 106 7.65 21.10 7.00
C SER A 106 8.06 19.79 7.68
N PHE A 107 7.08 18.92 7.96
CA PHE A 107 7.26 17.64 8.61
C PHE A 107 7.71 16.63 7.56
N GLN A 108 8.93 16.12 7.73
CA GLN A 108 9.42 15.00 6.93
C GLN A 108 8.86 13.70 7.50
N LEU A 109 8.35 12.82 6.64
CA LEU A 109 7.85 11.52 7.02
C LEU A 109 9.02 10.63 7.47
N PRO A 110 9.00 10.15 8.72
CA PRO A 110 9.95 9.12 9.14
C PRO A 110 9.87 7.90 8.23
N ARG A 111 11.02 7.52 7.68
CA ARG A 111 11.17 6.32 6.87
C ARG A 111 12.15 5.37 7.55
N LEU A 112 11.82 4.08 7.59
CA LEU A 112 12.75 3.05 8.04
C LEU A 112 13.90 2.93 7.04
N GLU A 113 15.09 2.57 7.53
CA GLU A 113 16.28 2.41 6.69
C GLU A 113 16.64 0.93 6.53
N GLY A 114 16.78 0.48 5.28
CA GLY A 114 17.32 -0.83 4.96
C GLY A 114 18.82 -0.75 4.72
N ILE A 115 19.62 -1.46 5.53
CA ILE A 115 21.08 -1.46 5.41
C ILE A 115 21.54 -2.46 4.34
N ARG A 116 21.11 -3.72 4.47
CA ARG A 116 21.35 -4.80 3.52
C ARG A 116 20.35 -5.92 3.75
N VAL A 117 20.06 -6.72 2.72
CA VAL A 117 19.25 -7.94 2.85
C VAL A 117 19.86 -8.86 3.92
N GLY A 118 19.00 -9.37 4.81
CA GLY A 118 19.35 -10.21 5.94
C GLY A 118 19.84 -9.47 7.19
N HIS A 119 20.02 -8.14 7.14
CA HIS A 119 20.32 -7.37 8.34
C HIS A 119 19.14 -7.38 9.31
N VAL A 120 19.43 -7.48 10.62
CA VAL A 120 18.43 -7.53 11.69
C VAL A 120 18.62 -6.34 12.62
N GLN A 121 17.57 -5.55 12.77
CA GLN A 121 17.49 -4.42 13.71
C GLN A 121 16.59 -4.80 14.89
N ARG A 122 16.88 -4.25 16.07
CA ARG A 122 16.02 -4.40 17.24
C ARG A 122 15.09 -3.20 17.32
N VAL A 123 13.79 -3.45 17.41
CA VAL A 123 12.76 -2.40 17.47
C VAL A 123 11.83 -2.63 18.66
N SER A 124 11.40 -1.56 19.32
CA SER A 124 10.45 -1.63 20.43
C SER A 124 9.04 -1.27 19.93
N ILE A 125 8.18 -2.28 19.80
CA ILE A 125 6.84 -2.15 19.20
C ILE A 125 5.76 -2.21 20.28
N VAL A 126 6.01 -2.99 21.33
CA VAL A 126 5.18 -3.16 22.52
C VAL A 126 6.04 -2.75 23.72
N PRO A 127 5.47 -2.11 24.76
CA PRO A 127 6.22 -1.79 25.98
C PRO A 127 6.98 -3.01 26.52
N ASP A 128 8.20 -2.79 26.98
CA ASP A 128 9.08 -3.80 27.59
C ASP A 128 9.42 -5.02 26.72
N ARG A 129 9.17 -4.95 25.39
CA ARG A 129 9.47 -6.05 24.47
C ARG A 129 10.17 -5.59 23.20
N THR A 130 11.42 -6.04 23.05
CA THR A 130 12.18 -5.87 21.80
C THR A 130 11.80 -6.94 20.78
N HIS A 131 11.59 -6.53 19.53
CA HIS A 131 11.33 -7.39 18.39
C HIS A 131 12.50 -7.31 17.41
N ASN A 132 12.72 -8.40 16.67
CA ASN A 132 13.69 -8.43 15.58
C ASN A 132 12.99 -8.03 14.28
N MET A 133 13.48 -6.99 13.63
CA MET A 133 13.05 -6.56 12.31
C MET A 133 14.15 -6.90 11.29
N ARG A 134 13.87 -7.82 10.37
CA ARG A 134 14.82 -8.29 9.36
C ARG A 134 14.52 -7.66 8.01
N THR A 135 15.52 -7.07 7.36
CA THR A 135 15.40 -6.59 5.97
C THR A 135 15.35 -7.79 5.03
N LEU A 136 14.27 -7.96 4.28
CA LEU A 136 14.13 -9.02 3.28
C LEU A 136 14.49 -8.55 1.86
N SER A 137 14.25 -7.28 1.55
CA SER A 137 14.58 -6.66 0.27
C SER A 137 14.91 -5.18 0.45
N LEU A 138 15.71 -4.63 -0.45
CA LEU A 138 15.97 -3.18 -0.51
C LEU A 138 15.12 -2.49 -1.59
N LYS A 139 14.58 -3.25 -2.55
CA LYS A 139 13.67 -2.80 -3.60
C LYS A 139 12.58 -3.86 -3.81
N PRO A 140 11.40 -3.75 -3.20
CA PRO A 140 10.96 -2.64 -2.38
C PRO A 140 11.67 -2.70 -1.03
N LEU A 141 11.68 -1.59 -0.31
CA LEU A 141 12.19 -1.64 1.06
C LEU A 141 11.21 -2.44 1.93
N LEU A 142 11.55 -3.70 2.19
CA LEU A 142 10.68 -4.70 2.80
C LEU A 142 11.35 -5.29 4.05
N PHE A 143 10.58 -5.33 5.13
CA PHE A 143 10.98 -5.89 6.41
C PHE A 143 10.04 -7.00 6.85
N GLU A 144 10.59 -7.95 7.59
CA GLU A 144 9.86 -8.98 8.31
C GLU A 144 10.04 -8.78 9.81
N ILE A 145 8.94 -8.83 10.55
CA ILE A 145 8.88 -8.67 11.99
C ILE A 145 8.15 -9.89 12.59
N PRO A 146 8.88 -10.97 12.91
CA PRO A 146 8.30 -12.15 13.54
C PRO A 146 7.76 -11.82 14.93
N GLY A 147 6.61 -12.41 15.28
CA GLY A 147 5.99 -12.23 16.60
C GLY A 147 5.45 -10.82 16.85
N PHE A 148 5.17 -10.05 15.79
CA PHE A 148 4.47 -8.77 15.86
C PHE A 148 3.10 -8.92 16.55
N LEU A 149 2.40 -10.02 16.30
CA LEU A 149 1.31 -10.53 17.14
C LEU A 149 1.71 -11.88 17.76
N SER A 150 1.14 -12.18 18.92
CA SER A 150 1.09 -13.56 19.41
C SER A 150 0.07 -14.40 18.61
N VAL A 151 0.18 -15.72 18.71
CA VAL A 151 -0.76 -16.64 18.04
C VAL A 151 -2.18 -16.44 18.59
N GLU A 152 -2.29 -16.18 19.89
CA GLU A 152 -3.56 -15.89 20.57
C GLU A 152 -4.18 -14.59 20.05
N GLU A 153 -3.39 -13.52 19.92
CA GLU A 153 -3.84 -12.27 19.34
C GLU A 153 -4.30 -12.46 17.89
N SER A 154 -3.54 -13.19 17.07
CA SER A 154 -3.95 -13.48 15.70
C SER A 154 -5.28 -14.25 15.62
N ASN A 155 -5.50 -15.20 16.53
CA ASN A 155 -6.78 -15.92 16.62
C ASN A 155 -7.95 -15.00 16.99
N VAL A 156 -7.75 -14.06 17.91
CA VAL A 156 -8.79 -13.08 18.28
C VAL A 156 -9.14 -12.20 17.09
N VAL A 157 -8.16 -11.75 16.29
CA VAL A 157 -8.44 -10.97 15.06
C VAL A 157 -9.29 -11.79 14.07
N MET A 158 -8.98 -13.07 13.86
CA MET A 158 -9.79 -13.94 13.01
C MET A 158 -11.22 -14.12 13.54
N GLN A 159 -11.39 -14.29 14.86
CA GLN A 159 -12.71 -14.39 15.48
C GLN A 159 -13.52 -13.10 15.32
N LEU A 160 -12.91 -11.93 15.53
CA LEU A 160 -13.57 -10.64 15.31
C LEU A 160 -14.00 -10.47 13.85
N ALA A 161 -13.17 -10.89 12.89
CA ALA A 161 -13.53 -10.89 11.47
C ALA A 161 -14.72 -11.82 11.17
N GLN A 162 -14.75 -13.01 11.76
CA GLN A 162 -15.88 -13.94 11.61
C GLN A 162 -17.17 -13.41 12.25
N LEU A 163 -17.07 -12.79 13.43
CA LEU A 163 -18.21 -12.19 14.13
C LEU A 163 -18.80 -11.01 13.36
N LYS A 164 -17.94 -10.17 12.75
CA LYS A 164 -18.39 -9.08 11.87
C LYS A 164 -19.05 -9.61 10.59
N GLY A 165 -18.68 -10.80 10.16
CA GLY A 165 -19.12 -11.39 8.90
C GLY A 165 -18.13 -11.10 7.78
N LEU A 166 -17.99 -12.08 6.88
CA LEU A 166 -17.09 -12.01 5.74
C LEU A 166 -17.90 -11.96 4.44
N THR A 167 -17.50 -11.07 3.54
CA THR A 167 -18.08 -10.93 2.22
C THR A 167 -17.25 -11.72 1.21
N HIS A 168 -17.90 -12.45 0.31
CA HIS A 168 -17.24 -13.14 -0.79
C HIS A 168 -16.74 -12.13 -1.83
N SER A 169 -15.53 -12.32 -2.35
CA SER A 169 -15.04 -11.57 -3.51
C SER A 169 -15.91 -11.92 -4.73
N SER A 170 -16.74 -10.97 -5.19
CA SER A 170 -17.64 -11.18 -6.33
C SER A 170 -16.86 -11.37 -7.63
N LEU A 171 -17.14 -12.48 -8.31
CA LEU A 171 -16.77 -12.70 -9.70
C LEU A 171 -17.69 -11.83 -10.55
N LEU A 172 -17.17 -10.74 -11.13
CA LEU A 172 -17.84 -9.97 -12.19
C LEU A 172 -19.32 -9.67 -11.87
N THR A 173 -19.58 -8.73 -10.96
CA THR A 173 -20.91 -8.12 -10.94
C THR A 173 -21.12 -7.49 -12.32
N ASN A 174 -22.13 -7.96 -13.07
CA ASN A 174 -22.49 -7.31 -14.32
C ASN A 174 -22.72 -5.82 -14.02
N PRO A 175 -22.12 -4.88 -14.77
CA PRO A 175 -22.29 -3.45 -14.52
C PRO A 175 -23.76 -3.01 -14.55
N ASP A 176 -24.64 -3.80 -15.17
CA ASP A 176 -26.08 -3.52 -15.21
C ASP A 176 -26.83 -3.84 -13.89
N GLN A 177 -26.21 -4.55 -12.94
CA GLN A 177 -26.75 -4.80 -11.60
C GLN A 177 -26.04 -3.89 -10.58
N GLU A 178 -26.01 -2.59 -10.84
CA GLU A 178 -25.74 -1.58 -9.82
C GLU A 178 -26.89 -1.62 -8.80
N GLU A 179 -26.82 -2.53 -7.83
CA GLU A 179 -27.71 -2.51 -6.68
C GLU A 179 -27.45 -1.21 -5.92
N GLN A 180 -28.38 -0.27 -6.05
CA GLN A 180 -28.40 0.92 -5.22
C GLN A 180 -28.55 0.47 -3.76
N LEU A 181 -27.47 0.58 -3.00
CA LEU A 181 -27.52 0.31 -1.58
C LEU A 181 -28.58 1.19 -0.93
N THR A 182 -29.39 0.57 -0.10
CA THR A 182 -30.33 1.28 0.74
C THR A 182 -29.58 2.11 1.78
N GLN A 183 -30.25 3.13 2.34
CA GLN A 183 -29.67 3.92 3.44
C GLN A 183 -29.32 3.06 4.65
N ASP A 184 -30.08 1.98 4.89
CA ASP A 184 -29.86 1.04 5.99
C ASP A 184 -28.61 0.19 5.78
N GLU A 185 -28.42 -0.33 4.56
CA GLU A 185 -27.21 -1.07 4.20
C GLU A 185 -25.99 -0.16 4.23
N LEU A 186 -26.11 1.06 3.69
CA LEU A 186 -25.04 2.05 3.77
C LEU A 186 -24.70 2.32 5.24
N PHE A 187 -25.68 2.64 6.09
CA PHE A 187 -25.45 2.85 7.53
C PHE A 187 -24.71 1.65 8.16
N SER A 188 -25.14 0.43 7.86
CA SER A 188 -24.53 -0.79 8.42
C SER A 188 -23.09 -1.00 7.93
N LEU A 189 -22.76 -0.57 6.72
CA LEU A 189 -21.39 -0.57 6.19
C LEU A 189 -20.52 0.52 6.81
N LEU A 190 -21.13 1.64 7.19
CA LEU A 190 -20.46 2.79 7.82
C LEU A 190 -20.17 2.58 9.29
N ASP A 191 -21.07 1.92 9.99
CA ASP A 191 -20.96 1.58 11.41
C ASP A 191 -19.88 0.52 11.58
N LEU A 192 -18.62 0.92 11.56
CA LEU A 192 -17.51 -0.01 11.50
C LEU A 192 -17.32 -0.75 12.83
N ASN A 193 -17.70 -0.13 13.93
CA ASN A 193 -17.64 -0.71 15.27
C ASN A 193 -18.93 -1.50 15.65
N GLN A 194 -20.00 -1.37 14.86
CA GLN A 194 -21.30 -2.05 15.00
C GLN A 194 -22.05 -1.69 16.30
N ASP A 195 -21.95 -0.44 16.75
CA ASP A 195 -22.64 0.07 17.94
C ASP A 195 -24.01 0.73 17.66
N GLY A 196 -24.39 0.84 16.38
CA GLY A 196 -25.64 1.43 15.93
C GLY A 196 -25.64 2.95 15.86
N LEU A 197 -24.48 3.60 16.01
CA LEU A 197 -24.29 5.04 15.96
C LEU A 197 -23.12 5.37 15.02
N LEU A 198 -23.32 6.29 14.08
CA LEU A 198 -22.23 6.76 13.25
C LEU A 198 -21.46 7.86 13.94
N GLN A 199 -20.20 7.55 14.24
CA GLN A 199 -19.23 8.48 14.79
C GLN A 199 -18.51 9.23 13.68
N ARG A 200 -17.83 10.32 14.06
CA ARG A 200 -17.10 11.17 13.13
C ARG A 200 -16.03 10.41 12.38
N GLU A 201 -15.26 9.61 13.10
CA GLU A 201 -14.17 8.82 12.53
C GLU A 201 -14.69 7.74 11.58
N GLU A 202 -15.90 7.22 11.81
CA GLU A 202 -16.57 6.26 10.92
C GLU A 202 -17.11 6.93 9.65
N ILE A 203 -17.67 8.15 9.76
CA ILE A 203 -18.05 8.93 8.58
C ILE A 203 -16.81 9.33 7.78
N LEU A 204 -15.71 9.66 8.45
CA LEU A 204 -14.45 9.95 7.78
C LEU A 204 -13.85 8.69 7.17
N SER A 205 -14.09 7.51 7.77
CA SER A 205 -13.71 6.21 7.19
C SER A 205 -14.28 5.97 5.78
N LEU A 206 -15.38 6.64 5.39
CA LEU A 206 -15.87 6.62 4.01
C LEU A 206 -14.88 7.14 2.98
N SER A 207 -14.11 8.15 3.35
CA SER A 207 -13.04 8.64 2.49
C SER A 207 -12.03 7.52 2.23
N HIS A 208 -12.01 6.45 3.00
CA HIS A 208 -11.09 5.34 2.83
C HIS A 208 -11.64 4.22 1.94
N SER A 209 -12.88 4.29 1.45
CA SER A 209 -13.45 3.21 0.64
C SER A 209 -12.74 3.12 -0.72
N THR A 210 -12.06 2.00 -0.96
CA THR A 210 -11.24 1.79 -2.15
C THR A 210 -12.01 1.85 -3.46
N ASP A 211 -13.32 1.61 -3.43
CA ASP A 211 -14.19 1.62 -4.58
C ASP A 211 -14.62 3.03 -5.01
N GLY A 212 -14.35 4.06 -4.19
CA GLY A 212 -14.67 5.47 -4.48
C GLY A 212 -16.17 5.73 -4.77
N SER A 213 -17.02 4.73 -4.57
CA SER A 213 -18.32 4.56 -5.22
C SER A 213 -19.49 5.02 -4.35
N TRP A 214 -19.31 5.13 -3.03
CA TRP A 214 -20.45 5.33 -2.15
C TRP A 214 -20.98 6.75 -2.17
N LEU A 215 -20.11 7.76 -2.14
CA LEU A 215 -20.50 9.15 -1.88
C LEU A 215 -19.58 10.17 -2.58
N SER A 216 -20.17 11.08 -3.36
CA SER A 216 -19.45 12.26 -3.88
C SER A 216 -18.88 13.12 -2.75
N SER A 217 -17.86 13.94 -3.04
CA SER A 217 -17.28 14.88 -2.06
C SER A 217 -18.35 15.80 -1.45
N TYR A 218 -19.31 16.25 -2.26
CA TYR A 218 -20.46 17.01 -1.81
C TYR A 218 -21.31 16.25 -0.79
N ASN A 219 -21.61 14.98 -1.08
CA ASN A 219 -22.40 14.13 -0.19
C ASN A 219 -21.67 13.82 1.11
N LEU A 220 -20.36 13.55 1.07
CA LEU A 220 -19.52 13.37 2.25
C LEU A 220 -19.48 14.64 3.10
N ARG A 221 -19.27 15.82 2.50
CA ARG A 221 -19.31 17.11 3.21
C ARG A 221 -20.67 17.33 3.87
N LYS A 222 -21.76 16.99 3.20
CA LYS A 222 -23.11 17.13 3.75
C LYS A 222 -23.33 16.23 4.97
N ILE A 223 -22.89 14.97 4.91
CA ILE A 223 -23.00 14.03 6.03
C ILE A 223 -22.11 14.48 7.20
N HIS A 224 -20.88 14.88 6.90
CA HIS A 224 -19.93 15.41 7.89
C HIS A 224 -20.47 16.67 8.59
N THR A 225 -21.00 17.64 7.82
CA THR A 225 -21.64 18.85 8.37
C THR A 225 -22.88 18.49 9.21
N GLY A 226 -23.68 17.52 8.76
CA GLY A 226 -24.84 17.03 9.49
C GLY A 226 -24.49 16.39 10.84
N LEU A 227 -23.35 15.72 10.92
CA LEU A 227 -22.82 15.19 12.17
C LEU A 227 -22.29 16.30 13.07
N GLU A 228 -21.48 17.23 12.55
CA GLU A 228 -20.92 18.35 13.33
C GLU A 228 -22.00 19.27 13.92
N THR A 229 -23.15 19.36 13.24
CA THR A 229 -24.31 20.12 13.73
C THR A 229 -25.21 19.31 14.67
N ASN A 230 -24.96 18.01 14.86
CA ASN A 230 -25.71 17.19 15.81
C ASN A 230 -25.20 17.43 17.24
N PRO A 231 -26.07 17.80 18.20
CA PRO A 231 -25.67 18.03 19.60
C PRO A 231 -25.00 16.84 20.29
N SER A 232 -25.29 15.61 19.86
CA SER A 232 -24.74 14.40 20.46
C SER A 232 -23.35 14.02 19.94
N GLY A 233 -22.89 14.66 18.85
CA GLY A 233 -21.63 14.29 18.17
C GLY A 233 -21.67 12.92 17.47
N VAL A 234 -22.83 12.26 17.41
CA VAL A 234 -23.08 10.98 16.73
C VAL A 234 -24.35 11.06 15.89
N LEU A 235 -24.50 10.18 14.89
CA LEU A 235 -25.73 10.05 14.13
C LEU A 235 -26.35 8.67 14.31
N SER A 236 -27.55 8.61 14.88
CA SER A 236 -28.39 7.41 14.81
C SER A 236 -28.84 7.14 13.37
N LEU A 237 -29.27 5.91 13.08
CA LEU A 237 -29.82 5.53 11.78
C LEU A 237 -30.92 6.49 11.27
N GLN A 238 -31.80 6.95 12.15
CA GLN A 238 -32.87 7.89 11.78
C GLN A 238 -32.34 9.27 11.40
N GLU A 239 -31.33 9.76 12.11
CA GLU A 239 -30.69 11.04 11.82
C GLU A 239 -29.85 10.95 10.55
N PHE A 240 -29.10 9.86 10.39
CA PHE A 240 -28.36 9.56 9.16
C PHE A 240 -29.28 9.55 7.94
N LYS A 241 -30.45 8.89 8.01
CA LYS A 241 -31.44 8.89 6.93
C LYS A 241 -31.94 10.29 6.56
N ARG A 242 -32.11 11.18 7.55
CA ARG A 242 -32.51 12.58 7.31
C ARG A 242 -31.41 13.38 6.61
N VAL A 243 -30.17 13.23 7.07
CA VAL A 243 -29.00 13.92 6.50
C VAL A 243 -28.70 13.41 5.08
N SER A 244 -28.79 12.09 4.87
CA SER A 244 -28.52 11.40 3.60
C SER A 244 -29.70 11.30 2.64
N GLY A 245 -30.91 11.79 2.99
CA GLY A 245 -32.13 11.61 2.19
C GLY A 245 -32.10 12.17 0.76
N GLY A 246 -31.11 13.00 0.40
CA GLY A 246 -30.87 13.47 -0.98
C GLY A 246 -29.54 13.01 -1.58
N VAL A 247 -28.74 12.28 -0.82
CA VAL A 247 -27.35 11.93 -1.13
C VAL A 247 -27.27 10.71 -2.06
N LEU A 248 -28.05 9.66 -1.76
CA LEU A 248 -27.96 8.38 -2.50
C LEU A 248 -28.59 8.39 -3.89
N ARG A 249 -29.26 9.48 -4.31
CA ARG A 249 -29.75 9.58 -5.69
C ARG A 249 -28.61 9.76 -6.71
N TYR A 250 -27.39 10.02 -6.25
CA TYR A 250 -26.23 10.33 -7.08
C TYR A 250 -25.06 9.34 -6.92
N SER A 251 -25.27 8.18 -6.32
CA SER A 251 -24.30 7.09 -6.37
C SER A 251 -24.51 6.32 -7.67
N GLY A 252 -24.17 6.95 -8.80
CA GLY A 252 -24.23 6.37 -10.14
C GLY A 252 -22.93 6.69 -10.86
N ALA A 253 -22.41 5.70 -11.59
CA ALA A 253 -21.08 5.67 -12.21
C ALA A 253 -19.92 5.40 -11.25
N ALA A 254 -19.89 4.19 -10.70
CA ALA A 254 -18.66 3.61 -10.16
C ALA A 254 -17.73 3.26 -11.34
N GLN A 255 -16.81 4.14 -11.71
CA GLN A 255 -15.54 3.66 -12.26
C GLN A 255 -14.79 3.04 -11.09
N GLY A 256 -15.13 1.79 -10.80
CA GLY A 256 -14.50 1.02 -9.75
C GLY A 256 -12.99 1.10 -9.92
N LEU A 257 -12.26 1.30 -8.83
CA LEU A 257 -10.87 0.91 -8.78
C LEU A 257 -10.83 -0.62 -8.88
N ASP A 258 -10.97 -1.07 -10.12
CA ASP A 258 -11.19 -2.41 -10.62
C ASP A 258 -10.02 -3.36 -10.36
N GLY A 259 -8.96 -2.90 -9.68
CA GLY A 259 -7.79 -3.70 -9.38
C GLY A 259 -8.11 -4.80 -8.38
N HIS A 260 -8.49 -4.46 -7.16
CA HIS A 260 -8.47 -5.44 -6.06
C HIS A 260 -9.53 -6.54 -6.18
N THR A 261 -10.74 -6.22 -6.63
CA THR A 261 -11.80 -7.23 -6.80
C THR A 261 -11.46 -8.22 -7.91
N LYS A 262 -10.76 -7.77 -8.97
CA LYS A 262 -10.27 -8.66 -10.05
C LYS A 262 -9.05 -9.48 -9.63
N VAL A 263 -8.31 -9.03 -8.62
CA VAL A 263 -7.03 -9.64 -8.19
C VAL A 263 -7.23 -10.94 -7.39
N ARG A 264 -8.37 -11.12 -6.70
CA ARG A 264 -8.61 -12.27 -5.81
C ARG A 264 -9.88 -13.03 -6.19
N GLN A 265 -9.73 -14.28 -6.67
CA GLN A 265 -10.87 -15.15 -6.96
C GLN A 265 -11.20 -16.05 -5.77
N ARG A 266 -12.49 -16.16 -5.39
CA ARG A 266 -12.98 -17.10 -4.36
C ARG A 266 -12.42 -16.88 -2.94
N SER A 267 -12.07 -15.64 -2.60
CA SER A 267 -11.67 -15.26 -1.25
C SER A 267 -12.84 -14.68 -0.46
N THR A 268 -12.73 -14.64 0.87
CA THR A 268 -13.67 -13.92 1.74
C THR A 268 -12.93 -12.86 2.54
N HIS A 269 -13.53 -11.69 2.74
CA HIS A 269 -12.87 -10.57 3.38
C HIS A 269 -13.84 -9.73 4.22
N THR A 270 -13.29 -8.97 5.18
CA THR A 270 -14.02 -7.98 5.97
C THR A 270 -13.08 -6.88 6.42
N ARG A 271 -13.62 -5.76 6.91
CA ARG A 271 -12.83 -4.62 7.39
C ARG A 271 -13.03 -4.40 8.88
N LEU A 272 -11.95 -4.43 9.64
CA LEU A 272 -11.94 -4.21 11.08
C LEU A 272 -11.40 -2.81 11.40
N TYR A 273 -12.24 -1.98 12.01
CA TYR A 273 -11.84 -0.65 12.43
C TYR A 273 -10.85 -0.71 13.60
N LEU A 274 -9.79 0.11 13.51
CA LEU A 274 -8.69 0.11 14.47
C LEU A 274 -8.73 1.32 15.43
N GLY A 275 -9.69 2.23 15.26
CA GLY A 275 -9.80 3.46 16.05
C GLY A 275 -10.56 3.30 17.36
N GLU A 276 -11.30 4.32 17.78
CA GLU A 276 -12.04 4.28 19.06
C GLU A 276 -13.28 3.35 18.98
N GLY A 277 -13.82 2.95 20.13
CA GLY A 277 -14.95 1.99 20.19
C GLY A 277 -14.64 0.52 19.87
N THR A 278 -13.56 0.23 19.13
CA THR A 278 -13.18 -1.15 18.75
C THR A 278 -12.55 -1.97 19.89
N HIS A 279 -12.39 -3.28 19.67
CA HIS A 279 -11.72 -4.19 20.60
C HIS A 279 -10.28 -3.73 20.90
N HIS A 280 -9.85 -3.79 22.17
CA HIS A 280 -8.55 -3.28 22.62
C HIS A 280 -7.35 -3.82 21.82
N LEU A 281 -7.43 -5.06 21.31
CA LEU A 281 -6.42 -5.64 20.44
C LEU A 281 -6.27 -4.88 19.11
N LEU A 282 -7.35 -4.42 18.50
CA LEU A 282 -7.31 -3.69 17.24
C LEU A 282 -6.68 -2.30 17.44
N LYS A 283 -6.98 -1.64 18.58
CA LYS A 283 -6.26 -0.42 19.02
C LYS A 283 -4.78 -0.70 19.26
N SER A 284 -4.45 -1.85 19.86
CA SER A 284 -3.07 -2.29 20.07
C SER A 284 -2.33 -2.47 18.73
N VAL A 285 -2.95 -3.11 17.73
CA VAL A 285 -2.39 -3.24 16.37
C VAL A 285 -2.04 -1.87 15.78
N ARG A 286 -2.97 -0.91 15.83
CA ARG A 286 -2.73 0.48 15.39
C ARG A 286 -1.54 1.12 16.09
N ASN A 287 -1.48 1.01 17.42
CA ASN A 287 -0.39 1.58 18.21
C ASN A 287 0.96 0.92 17.87
N ARG A 288 0.97 -0.39 17.62
CA ARG A 288 2.16 -1.12 17.15
C ARG A 288 2.62 -0.63 15.78
N VAL A 289 1.71 -0.42 14.83
CA VAL A 289 2.03 0.15 13.51
C VAL A 289 2.59 1.57 13.64
N THR A 290 2.00 2.40 14.50
CA THR A 290 2.47 3.76 14.78
C THR A 290 3.90 3.75 15.31
N ARG A 291 4.20 2.93 16.32
CA ARG A 291 5.56 2.80 16.89
C ARG A 291 6.56 2.22 15.89
N LEU A 292 6.16 1.20 15.13
CA LEU A 292 7.03 0.54 14.15
C LEU A 292 7.44 1.50 13.03
N THR A 293 6.49 2.25 12.47
CA THR A 293 6.73 3.18 11.35
C THR A 293 7.34 4.51 11.81
N ARG A 294 7.18 4.84 13.10
CA ARG A 294 7.50 6.15 13.70
C ARG A 294 6.71 7.32 13.08
N LEU A 295 5.65 7.03 12.34
CA LEU A 295 4.76 8.06 11.79
C LEU A 295 3.94 8.69 12.92
N PRO A 296 3.55 9.97 12.80
CA PRO A 296 2.58 10.59 13.69
C PRO A 296 1.30 9.77 13.79
N SER A 297 0.79 9.56 15.01
CA SER A 297 -0.43 8.78 15.23
C SER A 297 -1.59 9.34 14.41
N SER A 298 -1.67 10.66 14.25
CA SER A 298 -2.70 11.33 13.44
C SER A 298 -2.73 10.87 11.98
N LEU A 299 -1.62 10.41 11.39
CA LEU A 299 -1.64 9.86 10.03
C LEU A 299 -2.13 8.41 10.02
N VAL A 300 -1.74 7.62 11.03
CA VAL A 300 -2.15 6.21 11.17
C VAL A 300 -3.62 6.09 11.58
N ASP A 301 -4.10 6.98 12.44
CA ASP A 301 -5.49 7.05 12.91
C ASP A 301 -6.46 7.40 11.77
N LEU A 302 -6.01 8.26 10.85
CA LEU A 302 -6.75 8.68 9.67
C LEU A 302 -6.41 7.81 8.46
N SER A 303 -6.15 6.53 8.66
CA SER A 303 -5.92 5.58 7.57
C SER A 303 -7.04 4.55 7.49
N GLU A 304 -7.02 3.75 6.42
CA GLU A 304 -7.98 2.67 6.16
C GLU A 304 -8.14 1.71 7.37
N ALA A 305 -9.37 1.20 7.54
CA ALA A 305 -9.61 0.07 8.42
C ALA A 305 -8.79 -1.15 7.95
N MET A 306 -8.42 -2.03 8.89
CA MET A 306 -7.65 -3.23 8.55
C MET A 306 -8.50 -4.18 7.70
N GLU A 307 -8.01 -4.56 6.53
CA GLU A 307 -8.65 -5.55 5.68
C GLU A 307 -8.21 -6.95 6.10
N VAL A 308 -9.14 -7.75 6.61
CA VAL A 308 -8.91 -9.15 6.96
C VAL A 308 -9.42 -10.04 5.85
N VAL A 309 -8.56 -10.93 5.35
CA VAL A 309 -8.85 -11.78 4.19
C VAL A 309 -8.58 -13.24 4.54
N ARG A 310 -9.50 -14.13 4.17
CA ARG A 310 -9.34 -15.57 4.21
C ARG A 310 -9.23 -16.15 2.81
N TYR A 311 -8.10 -16.79 2.56
CA TYR A 311 -7.79 -17.58 1.38
C TYR A 311 -8.11 -19.05 1.68
N GLU A 312 -9.06 -19.61 0.95
CA GLU A 312 -9.33 -21.05 1.00
C GLU A 312 -8.28 -21.83 0.19
N GLN A 313 -8.29 -23.16 0.36
CA GLN A 313 -7.45 -24.03 -0.45
C GLN A 313 -7.74 -23.83 -1.95
N GLY A 314 -6.68 -23.72 -2.75
CA GLY A 314 -6.74 -23.48 -4.20
C GLY A 314 -6.93 -22.01 -4.59
N VAL A 315 -6.97 -21.08 -3.62
CA VAL A 315 -7.03 -19.64 -3.88
C VAL A 315 -5.63 -19.05 -3.96
N PHE A 316 -5.46 -18.07 -4.85
CA PHE A 316 -4.26 -17.24 -5.00
C PHE A 316 -4.67 -15.79 -5.32
N SER A 317 -3.70 -14.88 -5.29
CA SER A 317 -3.88 -13.47 -5.68
C SER A 317 -2.90 -13.12 -6.79
N HIS A 318 -3.38 -12.46 -7.84
CA HIS A 318 -2.53 -11.90 -8.89
C HIS A 318 -1.58 -10.84 -8.33
N ALA A 319 -0.47 -10.60 -9.05
CA ALA A 319 0.47 -9.55 -8.68
C ALA A 319 -0.19 -8.19 -8.88
N HIS A 320 -0.06 -7.32 -7.88
CA HIS A 320 -0.65 -5.98 -7.91
C HIS A 320 0.16 -5.03 -7.04
N HIS A 321 -0.08 -3.73 -7.25
CA HIS A 321 0.32 -2.69 -6.32
C HIS A 321 -0.83 -2.41 -5.37
N ASP A 322 -0.52 -2.12 -4.11
CA ASP A 322 -1.53 -1.69 -3.15
C ASP A 322 -1.99 -0.26 -3.41
N SER A 323 -1.09 0.59 -3.92
CA SER A 323 -1.32 2.00 -4.16
C SER A 323 -1.38 2.32 -5.65
N SER A 324 -1.99 3.45 -5.98
CA SER A 324 -2.04 3.96 -7.35
C SER A 324 -0.86 4.90 -7.65
N PRO A 325 -0.44 5.01 -8.93
CA PRO A 325 0.51 6.03 -9.34
C PRO A 325 0.02 7.44 -9.01
N THR A 326 0.95 8.31 -8.63
CA THR A 326 0.68 9.72 -8.37
C THR A 326 0.33 10.43 -9.68
N HIS A 327 -0.82 11.10 -9.76
CA HIS A 327 -1.19 11.93 -10.90
C HIS A 327 -1.83 13.24 -10.43
N PRO A 328 -1.48 14.41 -10.99
CA PRO A 328 -1.96 15.71 -10.52
C PRO A 328 -3.50 15.85 -10.53
N ASP A 329 -4.15 15.23 -11.52
CA ASP A 329 -5.61 15.30 -11.69
C ASP A 329 -6.38 14.37 -10.73
N ASN A 330 -5.67 13.50 -10.01
CA ASN A 330 -6.27 12.56 -9.09
C ASN A 330 -6.19 13.08 -7.64
N SER A 331 -7.18 12.69 -6.84
CA SER A 331 -7.16 12.85 -5.39
C SER A 331 -7.06 11.52 -4.71
N CYS A 332 -6.35 11.49 -3.58
CA CYS A 332 -6.41 10.33 -2.73
C CYS A 332 -7.81 10.18 -2.17
N THR A 333 -8.35 8.96 -2.16
CA THR A 333 -9.69 8.71 -1.64
C THR A 333 -9.78 9.27 -0.21
N HIS A 334 -8.78 9.01 0.64
CA HIS A 334 -8.81 9.41 2.06
C HIS A 334 -8.83 10.93 2.27
N THR A 335 -8.26 11.71 1.35
CA THR A 335 -8.30 13.18 1.42
C THR A 335 -9.36 13.80 0.53
N HIS A 336 -10.22 13.01 -0.12
CA HIS A 336 -11.19 13.51 -1.09
C HIS A 336 -12.12 14.58 -0.49
N LEU A 337 -12.40 14.53 0.82
CA LEU A 337 -13.13 15.57 1.55
C LEU A 337 -12.48 16.96 1.41
N ALA A 338 -11.15 17.01 1.33
CA ALA A 338 -10.31 18.19 1.18
C ALA A 338 -9.88 18.47 -0.28
N ALA A 339 -10.38 17.68 -1.25
CA ALA A 339 -10.08 17.81 -2.66
C ALA A 339 -11.17 18.60 -3.42
N ASN A 340 -10.82 19.07 -4.61
CA ASN A 340 -11.74 19.68 -5.58
C ASN A 340 -11.89 18.82 -6.86
N THR A 341 -11.15 17.73 -6.96
CA THR A 341 -11.12 16.80 -8.11
C THR A 341 -12.17 15.71 -7.94
N SER A 342 -12.66 15.15 -9.06
CA SER A 342 -13.62 14.04 -9.05
C SER A 342 -12.96 12.67 -8.98
N ASN A 343 -11.77 12.53 -9.58
CA ASN A 343 -11.10 11.25 -9.71
C ASN A 343 -10.38 10.89 -8.41
N GLN A 344 -10.74 9.75 -7.84
CA GLN A 344 -10.21 9.26 -6.58
C GLN A 344 -9.29 8.07 -6.82
N VAL A 345 -8.20 7.97 -6.06
CA VAL A 345 -7.24 6.87 -6.13
C VAL A 345 -6.78 6.45 -4.74
N ALA A 346 -6.39 5.18 -4.59
CA ALA A 346 -5.78 4.71 -3.35
C ALA A 346 -4.34 5.26 -3.23
N CYS A 347 -4.06 5.95 -2.13
CA CYS A 347 -2.73 6.51 -1.82
C CYS A 347 -2.18 5.87 -0.54
N ARG A 348 -1.75 4.62 -0.64
CA ARG A 348 -1.26 3.82 0.50
C ARG A 348 0.26 3.92 0.53
N TYR A 349 0.80 4.80 1.36
CA TYR A 349 2.24 5.06 1.44
C TYR A 349 3.06 3.79 1.79
N LEU A 350 2.56 3.01 2.73
CA LEU A 350 3.14 1.73 3.14
C LEU A 350 2.05 0.72 3.48
N THR A 351 2.45 -0.56 3.46
CA THR A 351 1.60 -1.69 3.83
C THR A 351 2.23 -2.44 4.98
N VAL A 352 1.43 -2.74 6.00
CA VAL A 352 1.74 -3.71 7.05
C VAL A 352 0.82 -4.91 6.88
N LEU A 353 1.35 -6.01 6.36
CA LEU A 353 0.64 -7.27 6.18
C LEU A 353 0.89 -8.19 7.38
N LEU A 354 -0.18 -8.58 8.07
CA LEU A 354 -0.15 -9.50 9.21
C LEU A 354 -0.53 -10.91 8.75
N TYR A 355 0.31 -11.90 9.04
CA TYR A 355 -0.09 -13.31 8.93
C TYR A 355 -0.84 -13.73 10.19
N LEU A 356 -2.14 -13.98 10.06
CA LEU A 356 -3.00 -14.32 11.20
C LEU A 356 -2.99 -15.83 11.50
N ASN A 357 -2.55 -16.66 10.56
CA ASN A 357 -2.26 -18.06 10.79
C ASN A 357 -1.00 -18.49 10.01
N SER A 358 -0.48 -19.66 10.35
CA SER A 358 0.51 -20.35 9.55
C SER A 358 -0.22 -21.20 8.51
N ALA A 359 0.12 -21.08 7.22
CA ALA A 359 -0.45 -21.95 6.19
C ALA A 359 0.24 -23.32 6.20
N ASP A 360 -0.52 -24.40 6.00
CA ASP A 360 0.00 -25.77 6.04
C ASP A 360 0.98 -26.04 4.90
N SER A 361 0.64 -25.59 3.69
CA SER A 361 1.47 -25.64 2.48
C SER A 361 1.04 -24.56 1.48
N GLY A 362 2.02 -23.94 0.80
CA GLY A 362 1.76 -22.85 -0.14
C GLY A 362 1.34 -21.56 0.57
N GLY A 363 0.68 -20.66 -0.17
CA GLY A 363 0.20 -19.40 0.36
C GLY A 363 1.30 -18.39 0.69
N GLU A 364 2.51 -18.54 0.16
CA GLU A 364 3.58 -17.55 0.32
C GLU A 364 3.17 -16.20 -0.27
N THR A 365 3.53 -15.10 0.37
CA THR A 365 3.45 -13.78 -0.28
C THR A 365 4.69 -13.61 -1.16
N SER A 366 4.48 -13.40 -2.45
CA SER A 366 5.52 -13.32 -3.47
C SER A 366 5.70 -11.88 -3.92
N PHE A 367 6.95 -11.44 -3.97
CA PHE A 367 7.39 -10.18 -4.56
C PHE A 367 8.20 -10.53 -5.81
N PRO A 368 7.55 -10.64 -6.99
CA PRO A 368 8.17 -11.22 -8.18
C PRO A 368 9.38 -10.43 -8.67
N VAL A 369 9.36 -9.10 -8.53
CA VAL A 369 10.41 -8.21 -9.02
C VAL A 369 11.38 -7.74 -7.93
N ALA A 370 11.27 -8.24 -6.70
CA ALA A 370 12.11 -7.80 -5.59
C ALA A 370 13.61 -7.91 -5.92
N ASP A 371 14.35 -6.83 -5.63
CA ASP A 371 15.78 -6.59 -5.89
C ASP A 371 16.26 -6.82 -7.33
N ASN A 372 15.36 -7.13 -8.28
CA ASN A 372 15.72 -7.40 -9.66
C ASN A 372 14.55 -7.18 -10.64
N ARG A 373 14.70 -6.18 -11.51
CA ARG A 373 13.71 -5.74 -12.49
C ARG A 373 13.77 -6.46 -13.84
N THR A 374 14.65 -7.44 -14.06
CA THR A 374 14.75 -8.14 -15.37
C THR A 374 13.59 -9.11 -15.65
N TYR A 375 12.40 -8.82 -15.14
CA TYR A 375 11.21 -9.61 -15.36
C TYR A 375 10.57 -9.26 -16.70
N GLU A 376 10.10 -10.29 -17.41
CA GLU A 376 9.27 -10.11 -18.61
C GLU A 376 7.85 -9.73 -18.16
N GLU A 377 7.34 -8.59 -18.61
CA GLU A 377 6.05 -8.01 -18.21
C GLU A 377 4.87 -8.97 -18.43
N GLU A 378 4.95 -9.81 -19.46
CA GLU A 378 3.96 -10.85 -19.80
C GLU A 378 3.77 -11.90 -18.68
N VAL A 379 4.79 -12.11 -17.84
CA VAL A 379 4.79 -13.06 -16.72
C VAL A 379 4.16 -12.45 -15.47
N LEU A 380 4.09 -11.11 -15.41
CA LEU A 380 3.79 -10.36 -14.20
C LEU A 380 2.31 -10.46 -13.79
N GLY A 381 1.40 -10.69 -14.74
CA GLY A 381 -0.04 -10.66 -14.51
C GLY A 381 -0.64 -11.91 -13.86
N ASP A 382 -0.04 -13.10 -13.99
CA ASP A 382 -0.57 -14.35 -13.46
C ASP A 382 0.38 -14.95 -12.41
N LEU A 383 -0.02 -14.98 -11.13
CA LEU A 383 0.73 -15.63 -10.05
C LEU A 383 0.18 -17.03 -9.69
N SER A 384 -0.38 -17.74 -10.67
CA SER A 384 -0.69 -19.17 -10.52
C SER A 384 0.57 -19.98 -10.12
N GLN A 385 0.39 -21.25 -9.72
CA GLN A 385 1.49 -22.07 -9.22
C GLN A 385 2.71 -22.10 -10.17
N GLN A 386 2.50 -22.04 -11.50
CA GLN A 386 3.58 -22.00 -12.49
C GLN A 386 4.45 -20.74 -12.41
N TYR A 387 3.91 -19.64 -11.88
CA TYR A 387 4.55 -18.33 -11.86
C TYR A 387 5.03 -17.91 -10.47
N CYS A 388 4.34 -18.32 -9.39
CA CYS A 388 4.86 -18.13 -8.04
C CYS A 388 6.29 -18.67 -7.88
N ASP A 389 6.60 -19.81 -8.52
CA ASP A 389 7.95 -20.41 -8.48
C ASP A 389 9.04 -19.52 -9.10
N LYS A 390 8.66 -18.61 -10.00
CA LYS A 390 9.57 -17.65 -10.60
C LYS A 390 9.78 -16.40 -9.74
N GLY A 391 8.96 -16.18 -8.70
CA GLY A 391 9.04 -14.98 -7.88
C GLY A 391 10.39 -14.84 -7.17
N ASN A 392 11.03 -13.67 -7.26
CA ASN A 392 12.38 -13.45 -6.72
C ASN A 392 12.44 -13.62 -5.19
N LEU A 393 11.41 -13.16 -4.50
CA LEU A 393 11.29 -13.27 -3.05
C LEU A 393 9.92 -13.84 -2.68
N LYS A 394 9.92 -14.86 -1.83
CA LYS A 394 8.72 -15.49 -1.28
C LYS A 394 8.82 -15.54 0.23
N VAL A 395 7.76 -15.10 0.90
CA VAL A 395 7.67 -15.10 2.36
C VAL A 395 6.60 -16.06 2.80
N LYS A 396 7.00 -17.06 3.61
CA LYS A 396 6.08 -18.08 4.11
C LYS A 396 5.21 -17.50 5.22
N PRO A 397 3.88 -17.69 5.18
CA PRO A 397 3.00 -17.25 6.25
C PRO A 397 3.28 -18.02 7.55
N VAL A 398 3.68 -17.28 8.58
CA VAL A 398 3.86 -17.78 9.95
C VAL A 398 3.03 -16.90 10.87
N ALA A 399 2.11 -17.52 11.62
CA ALA A 399 1.19 -16.83 12.51
C ALA A 399 1.92 -15.80 13.38
N GLY A 400 1.37 -14.59 13.43
CA GLY A 400 1.88 -13.48 14.22
C GLY A 400 3.03 -12.69 13.59
N THR A 401 3.51 -13.08 12.41
CA THR A 401 4.55 -12.32 11.68
C THR A 401 3.92 -11.17 10.91
N ALA A 402 4.53 -9.99 10.96
CA ALA A 402 4.20 -8.85 10.13
C ALA A 402 5.24 -8.65 9.03
N LEU A 403 4.79 -8.28 7.84
CA LEU A 403 5.63 -7.72 6.78
C LEU A 403 5.33 -6.22 6.66
N LEU A 404 6.36 -5.41 6.49
CA LEU A 404 6.24 -3.98 6.23
C LEU A 404 7.00 -3.64 4.97
N TRP A 405 6.34 -3.06 3.98
CA TRP A 405 7.02 -2.45 2.83
C TRP A 405 6.42 -1.10 2.47
N TYR A 406 7.21 -0.29 1.79
CA TYR A 406 6.76 0.99 1.25
C TYR A 406 6.24 0.78 -0.18
N ASN A 407 5.05 1.30 -0.48
CA ASN A 407 4.51 1.28 -1.84
C ASN A 407 5.00 2.46 -2.67
N HIS A 408 5.52 3.51 -2.02
CA HIS A 408 6.07 4.70 -2.66
C HIS A 408 7.52 4.94 -2.25
N LEU A 409 8.28 5.52 -3.19
CA LEU A 409 9.60 6.08 -2.94
C LEU A 409 9.50 7.39 -2.13
N SER A 410 10.63 7.87 -1.63
CA SER A 410 10.73 9.24 -1.13
C SER A 410 10.86 10.20 -2.32
N ASP A 411 10.26 11.37 -2.23
CA ASP A 411 10.45 12.46 -3.19
C ASP A 411 11.84 13.13 -3.10
N GLY A 412 12.64 12.76 -2.10
CA GLY A 412 13.95 13.35 -1.80
C GLY A 412 13.91 14.49 -0.78
N ASN A 413 12.73 15.04 -0.48
CA ASN A 413 12.51 16.07 0.54
C ASN A 413 11.87 15.52 1.82
N GLY A 414 11.68 14.20 1.89
CA GLY A 414 11.07 13.53 3.04
C GLY A 414 9.55 13.40 2.94
N TRP A 415 8.97 13.58 1.75
CA TRP A 415 7.55 13.32 1.51
C TRP A 415 7.37 12.10 0.58
N VAL A 416 6.11 11.80 0.27
CA VAL A 416 5.73 10.71 -0.64
C VAL A 416 6.14 11.06 -2.07
N GLY A 417 6.88 10.16 -2.73
CA GLY A 417 7.23 10.26 -4.14
C GLY A 417 6.43 9.32 -5.03
N GLU A 418 7.05 8.93 -6.14
CA GLU A 418 6.47 8.00 -7.12
C GLU A 418 6.19 6.62 -6.53
N LEU A 419 5.24 5.91 -7.16
CA LEU A 419 4.96 4.51 -6.86
C LEU A 419 6.23 3.67 -7.06
N ASP A 420 6.57 2.84 -6.08
CA ASP A 420 7.69 1.92 -6.17
C ASP A 420 7.27 0.71 -7.02
N GLU A 421 7.74 0.63 -8.27
CA GLU A 421 7.51 -0.51 -9.17
C GLU A 421 7.90 -1.85 -8.54
N PHE A 422 8.85 -1.84 -7.60
CA PHE A 422 9.29 -3.06 -6.93
C PHE A 422 8.32 -3.52 -5.83
N SER A 423 7.38 -2.67 -5.40
CA SER A 423 6.34 -3.03 -4.41
C SER A 423 5.30 -4.01 -4.93
N LEU A 424 5.38 -4.39 -6.21
CA LEU A 424 4.48 -5.36 -6.79
C LEU A 424 4.57 -6.70 -6.05
N HIS A 425 3.41 -7.20 -5.62
CA HIS A 425 3.32 -8.42 -4.85
C HIS A 425 2.00 -9.14 -5.08
N GLY A 426 1.94 -10.39 -4.66
CA GLY A 426 0.69 -11.16 -4.59
C GLY A 426 0.85 -12.40 -3.73
N ASP A 427 -0.17 -13.24 -3.72
CA ASP A 427 -0.20 -14.42 -2.87
C ASP A 427 -0.21 -15.68 -3.73
N CYS A 428 0.74 -16.56 -3.47
CA CYS A 428 0.82 -17.86 -4.11
C CYS A 428 -0.37 -18.75 -3.74
N LEU A 429 -0.61 -19.77 -4.57
CA LEU A 429 -1.65 -20.76 -4.36
C LEU A 429 -1.55 -21.41 -2.95
N VAL A 430 -2.64 -21.37 -2.19
CA VAL A 430 -2.77 -22.17 -0.96
C VAL A 430 -2.98 -23.63 -1.36
N THR A 431 -1.93 -24.44 -1.28
CA THR A 431 -1.98 -25.83 -1.75
C THR A 431 -2.68 -26.77 -0.76
N ARG A 432 -2.59 -26.47 0.55
CA ARG A 432 -3.27 -27.21 1.61
C ARG A 432 -3.66 -26.28 2.75
N GLY A 433 -4.84 -26.52 3.33
CA GLY A 433 -5.37 -25.73 4.44
C GLY A 433 -5.94 -24.40 3.97
N PHE A 434 -5.81 -23.37 4.81
CA PHE A 434 -6.30 -22.03 4.54
C PHE A 434 -5.28 -21.00 5.06
N LYS A 435 -5.33 -19.78 4.54
CA LYS A 435 -4.48 -18.65 4.95
C LYS A 435 -5.33 -17.46 5.32
N TRP A 436 -5.00 -16.80 6.42
CA TRP A 436 -5.60 -15.55 6.86
C TRP A 436 -4.55 -14.44 6.92
N THR A 437 -4.90 -13.29 6.37
CA THR A 437 -4.08 -12.09 6.42
C THR A 437 -4.88 -10.91 6.96
N GLY A 438 -4.20 -9.97 7.60
CA GLY A 438 -4.73 -8.66 7.96
C GLY A 438 -3.84 -7.56 7.37
N SER A 439 -4.33 -6.83 6.37
CA SER A 439 -3.59 -5.72 5.76
C SER A 439 -3.96 -4.41 6.43
N VAL A 440 -2.96 -3.72 6.98
CA VAL A 440 -3.08 -2.35 7.50
C VAL A 440 -2.30 -1.44 6.57
N TRP A 441 -2.99 -0.52 5.91
CA TRP A 441 -2.37 0.50 5.07
C TRP A 441 -2.27 1.81 5.82
N VAL A 442 -1.20 2.57 5.59
CA VAL A 442 -1.10 3.96 6.04
C VAL A 442 -1.23 4.88 4.84
N ASN A 443 -2.26 5.71 4.83
CA ASN A 443 -2.58 6.60 3.71
C ASN A 443 -1.90 7.95 3.88
N ILE A 444 -1.21 8.42 2.83
CA ILE A 444 -0.61 9.75 2.80
C ILE A 444 -0.78 10.33 1.41
N ASP A 445 -1.31 11.55 1.34
CA ASP A 445 -1.47 12.27 0.09
C ASP A 445 -0.13 12.82 -0.41
N PRO A 446 0.27 12.56 -1.68
CA PRO A 446 1.46 13.18 -2.25
C PRO A 446 1.37 14.71 -2.33
N ASP A 447 0.16 15.28 -2.39
CA ASP A 447 -0.07 16.72 -2.20
C ASP A 447 -0.09 17.04 -0.69
N GLN A 448 1.06 17.47 -0.16
CA GLN A 448 1.22 17.82 1.26
C GLN A 448 0.19 18.87 1.72
N GLN A 449 -0.12 19.87 0.90
CA GLN A 449 -1.11 20.89 1.27
C GLN A 449 -2.51 20.29 1.41
N ARG A 450 -2.85 19.30 0.58
CA ARG A 450 -4.11 18.57 0.67
C ARG A 450 -4.16 17.67 1.88
N GLN A 451 -3.06 16.96 2.19
CA GLN A 451 -2.92 16.19 3.43
C GLN A 451 -3.16 17.09 4.65
N GLU A 452 -2.50 18.25 4.70
CA GLU A 452 -2.66 19.21 5.81
C GLU A 452 -4.08 19.77 5.90
N ARG A 453 -4.70 20.16 4.78
CA ARG A 453 -6.10 20.63 4.76
C ARG A 453 -7.03 19.55 5.29
N TYR A 454 -6.85 18.31 4.85
CA TYR A 454 -7.63 17.18 5.35
C TYR A 454 -7.43 17.01 6.85
N GLN A 455 -6.19 16.95 7.33
CA GLN A 455 -5.88 16.84 8.76
C GLN A 455 -6.51 17.97 9.59
N ARG A 456 -6.50 19.21 9.11
CA ARG A 456 -7.16 20.35 9.79
C ARG A 456 -8.68 20.17 9.84
N LEU A 457 -9.31 19.77 8.73
CA LEU A 457 -10.75 19.50 8.68
C LEU A 457 -11.14 18.39 9.67
N VAL A 458 -10.37 17.31 9.71
CA VAL A 458 -10.67 16.15 10.56
C VAL A 458 -10.04 16.22 11.96
N SER A 459 -9.33 17.29 12.32
CA SER A 459 -8.89 17.53 13.69
C SER A 459 -9.68 18.64 14.37
N TRP A 460 -10.50 19.38 13.62
CA TRP A 460 -11.32 20.44 14.20
C TRP A 460 -12.36 19.85 15.16
N HIS A 461 -12.30 20.28 16.42
CA HIS A 461 -13.30 19.98 17.45
C HIS A 461 -14.04 21.29 17.76
N PRO A 462 -15.37 21.36 17.66
CA PRO A 462 -16.11 22.57 18.03
C PRO A 462 -15.97 22.90 19.52
N GLU A 463 -15.80 21.88 20.36
CA GLU A 463 -15.47 22.08 21.77
C GLU A 463 -13.96 22.16 21.93
N GLY A 464 -13.47 23.32 22.40
CA GLY A 464 -12.06 23.65 22.62
C GLY A 464 -11.34 22.82 23.69
N HIS A 465 -11.68 21.55 23.86
CA HIS A 465 -10.80 20.55 24.43
C HIS A 465 -9.70 20.25 23.42
N SER A 466 -8.79 21.21 23.25
CA SER A 466 -7.43 20.88 22.85
C SER A 466 -7.03 19.73 23.75
N LYS A 467 -6.87 18.52 23.19
CA LYS A 467 -5.92 17.57 23.74
C LYS A 467 -4.62 18.37 23.75
N THR A 468 -4.31 19.02 24.87
CA THR A 468 -2.97 19.49 25.15
C THR A 468 -2.11 18.29 24.80
N PRO A 469 -1.22 18.38 23.80
CA PRO A 469 -0.31 17.30 23.54
C PRO A 469 0.40 17.11 24.87
N GLU A 470 0.16 15.98 25.53
CA GLU A 470 0.93 15.62 26.69
C GLU A 470 2.37 15.61 26.20
N HIS A 471 3.09 16.69 26.50
CA HIS A 471 4.54 16.74 26.52
C HIS A 471 4.96 15.73 27.57
N GLY A 472 4.91 14.45 27.21
CA GLY A 472 5.01 13.35 28.14
C GLY A 472 5.85 12.17 27.64
N ASP A 473 6.07 12.01 26.33
CA ASP A 473 6.72 10.79 25.82
C ASP A 473 7.84 11.01 24.79
N PHE A 474 8.32 12.25 24.60
CA PHE A 474 9.62 12.47 23.96
C PHE A 474 10.65 12.76 25.05
N HIS A 475 11.55 11.79 25.27
CA HIS A 475 12.74 11.85 26.12
C HIS A 475 12.57 11.48 27.61
N GLN A 476 12.37 10.18 27.89
CA GLN A 476 13.00 9.54 29.05
C GLN A 476 13.62 8.21 28.61
N ASP A 477 14.94 8.27 28.45
CA ASP A 477 15.94 7.23 28.70
C ASP A 477 15.72 5.79 28.19
N LEU A 478 16.74 5.34 27.41
CA LEU A 478 17.26 3.97 27.21
C LEU A 478 16.71 3.11 26.06
#